data_AF-A0A7X4BJI0-F1
#
_entry.id   AF-A0A7X4BJI0-F1
#
_cell.length_a   1.000
_cell.length_b   1.000
_cell.length_c   1.000
_cell.angle_alpha   90.00
_cell.angle_beta   90.00
_cell.angle_gamma   90.00
#
_symmetry.space_group_name_H-M   'P 1'
#
loop_
_entity.id
_entity.type
_entity.pdbx_description
1 polymer ?
#
loop_
_entity_poly.entity_id
_entity_poly.type
_entity_poly.pdbx_seq_one_letter_code
_entity_poly.pdbx_strand_id
1 'polypeptide(L)'
;MRHALQLSYDWASQVSTWTDALKVLRDQAEDAGVLVVFNGIVGNNTRRKLDPDEFQGFALADEYAPLIFVNSADFKAAQMFTFAHELAHLFVGETGVSIFQNLQPAPHATERFCNQTAAEFLVPKDDLNHFWHTAKQANDRYQAIARHFKVSSLVAARRALDLDLIDQDEFFRFYQEYQDTEWHSRQQDQASGGDFWNTQKWRIGPRFGTAIIRAVKEGRLLYREAYSLTGLKGDTFERMPKKMGMLL
;
A
#
# COMPACT_ATOMS: atom_id res chain seq x y z
N MET A 1 -8.91 13.53 -1.31
CA MET A 1 -8.68 12.09 -1.11
C MET A 1 -9.79 11.40 -0.32
N ARG A 2 -9.94 11.58 1.01
CA ARG A 2 -10.96 10.87 1.83
C ARG A 2 -12.38 10.88 1.26
N HIS A 3 -12.90 12.04 0.86
CA HIS A 3 -14.24 12.15 0.27
C HIS A 3 -14.40 11.33 -1.02
N ALA A 4 -13.40 11.38 -1.91
CA ALA A 4 -13.42 10.61 -3.15
C ALA A 4 -13.35 9.09 -2.91
N LEU A 5 -12.65 8.68 -1.85
CA LEU A 5 -12.55 7.28 -1.41
C LEU A 5 -13.67 6.86 -0.43
N GLN A 6 -14.64 7.75 -0.16
CA GLN A 6 -15.74 7.49 0.79
C GLN A 6 -15.29 6.98 2.18
N LEU A 7 -14.13 7.44 2.65
CA LEU A 7 -13.57 7.06 3.95
C LEU A 7 -13.92 8.10 5.02
N SER A 8 -14.28 7.61 6.21
CA SER A 8 -14.41 8.47 7.40
C SER A 8 -13.04 9.01 7.82
N TYR A 9 -13.05 10.01 8.71
CA TYR A 9 -11.80 10.62 9.20
C TYR A 9 -10.95 9.62 10.02
N ASP A 10 -11.62 8.80 10.82
CA ASP A 10 -11.06 7.86 11.80
C ASP A 10 -10.96 6.40 11.30
N TRP A 11 -11.14 6.18 9.99
CA TRP A 11 -11.33 4.85 9.38
C TRP A 11 -10.28 3.81 9.81
N ALA A 12 -9.00 4.19 9.91
CA ALA A 12 -7.91 3.29 10.23
C ALA A 12 -7.98 2.77 11.68
N SER A 13 -8.46 3.62 12.60
CA SER A 13 -8.59 3.29 14.03
C SER A 13 -9.70 2.26 14.30
N GLN A 14 -10.71 2.20 13.41
CA GLN A 14 -11.83 1.27 13.49
C GLN A 14 -11.46 -0.15 13.05
N VAL A 15 -10.31 -0.32 12.41
CA VAL A 15 -9.86 -1.61 11.90
C VAL A 15 -8.88 -2.26 12.87
N SER A 16 -8.95 -3.57 13.04
CA SER A 16 -8.10 -4.26 14.04
C SER A 16 -6.67 -4.46 13.55
N THR A 17 -6.47 -4.84 12.28
CA THR A 17 -5.16 -5.25 11.75
C THR A 17 -4.68 -4.34 10.60
N TRP A 18 -3.36 -4.26 10.40
CA TRP A 18 -2.77 -3.56 9.25
C TRP A 18 -3.23 -4.15 7.92
N THR A 19 -3.34 -5.48 7.85
CA THR A 19 -3.79 -6.19 6.64
C THR A 19 -5.21 -5.80 6.27
N ASP A 20 -6.11 -5.76 7.25
CA ASP A 20 -7.51 -5.37 7.02
C ASP A 20 -7.62 -3.88 6.66
N ALA A 21 -6.80 -3.02 7.29
CA ALA A 21 -6.80 -1.60 6.97
C ALA A 21 -6.33 -1.35 5.53
N LEU A 22 -5.25 -2.03 5.12
CA LEU A 22 -4.75 -1.95 3.74
C LEU A 22 -5.81 -2.46 2.75
N LYS A 23 -6.55 -3.51 3.14
CA LYS A 23 -7.63 -4.07 2.34
C LYS A 23 -8.78 -3.07 2.20
N VAL A 24 -9.22 -2.43 3.28
CA VAL A 24 -10.27 -1.38 3.25
C VAL A 24 -9.85 -0.25 2.32
N LEU A 25 -8.62 0.26 2.45
CA LEU A 25 -8.13 1.34 1.59
C LEU A 25 -8.09 0.91 0.11
N ARG A 26 -7.65 -0.32 -0.17
CA ARG A 26 -7.62 -0.88 -1.53
C ARG A 26 -9.02 -0.98 -2.11
N ASP A 27 -9.94 -1.58 -1.36
CA ASP A 27 -11.31 -1.81 -1.82
C ASP A 27 -12.00 -0.48 -2.12
N GLN A 28 -11.78 0.55 -1.29
CA GLN A 28 -12.31 1.90 -1.55
C GLN A 28 -11.68 2.61 -2.75
N ALA A 29 -10.36 2.43 -2.97
CA ALA A 29 -9.70 2.95 -4.17
C ALA A 29 -10.20 2.25 -5.43
N GLU A 30 -10.40 0.94 -5.37
CA GLU A 30 -11.04 0.20 -6.46
C GLU A 30 -12.46 0.71 -6.69
N ASP A 31 -13.31 0.82 -5.67
CA ASP A 31 -14.68 1.33 -5.83
C ASP A 31 -14.72 2.74 -6.45
N ALA A 32 -13.71 3.57 -6.16
CA ALA A 32 -13.53 4.91 -6.74
C ALA A 32 -13.05 4.92 -8.21
N GLY A 33 -12.72 3.77 -8.80
CA GLY A 33 -12.36 3.66 -10.22
C GLY A 33 -10.94 3.14 -10.49
N VAL A 34 -10.08 3.07 -9.48
CA VAL A 34 -8.65 2.81 -9.63
C VAL A 34 -8.37 1.32 -9.78
N LEU A 35 -7.52 0.93 -10.74
CA LEU A 35 -6.96 -0.41 -10.80
C LEU A 35 -5.86 -0.51 -9.74
N VAL A 36 -5.94 -1.47 -8.82
CA VAL A 36 -4.95 -1.58 -7.74
C VAL A 36 -4.27 -2.94 -7.76
N VAL A 37 -2.94 -2.94 -7.87
CA VAL A 37 -2.12 -4.14 -7.95
C VAL A 37 -1.09 -4.14 -6.82
N PHE A 38 -1.07 -5.23 -6.05
CA PHE A 38 -0.01 -5.52 -5.09
C PHE A 38 0.75 -6.77 -5.53
N ASN A 39 2.01 -6.60 -5.92
CA ASN A 39 2.82 -7.71 -6.41
C ASN A 39 4.29 -7.50 -6.06
N GLY A 40 4.94 -8.54 -5.51
CA GLY A 40 6.35 -8.49 -5.12
C GLY A 40 7.26 -9.34 -6.01
N ILE A 41 6.76 -9.86 -7.12
CA ILE A 41 7.50 -10.76 -8.02
C ILE A 41 7.27 -10.42 -9.49
N VAL A 42 8.25 -10.75 -10.34
CA VAL A 42 8.13 -10.56 -11.80
C VAL A 42 7.29 -11.68 -12.40
N GLY A 43 6.13 -11.32 -12.96
CA GLY A 43 5.14 -12.26 -13.49
C GLY A 43 4.63 -13.21 -12.41
N ASN A 44 4.77 -14.52 -12.63
CA ASN A 44 4.41 -15.57 -11.67
C ASN A 44 5.63 -16.31 -11.11
N ASN A 45 6.82 -15.72 -11.20
CA ASN A 45 8.05 -16.37 -10.79
C ASN A 45 8.42 -15.98 -9.35
N THR A 46 8.11 -16.85 -8.39
CA THR A 46 8.42 -16.65 -6.95
C THR A 46 9.91 -16.52 -6.63
N ARG A 47 10.80 -16.87 -7.57
CA ARG A 47 12.26 -16.71 -7.44
C ARG A 47 12.76 -15.35 -7.93
N ARG A 48 11.93 -14.58 -8.64
CA ARG A 48 12.28 -13.24 -9.14
C ARG A 48 11.52 -12.18 -8.36
N LYS A 49 11.98 -11.90 -7.15
CA LYS A 49 11.42 -10.86 -6.28
C LYS A 49 11.77 -9.47 -6.80
N LEU A 50 10.86 -8.52 -6.59
CA LEU A 50 11.14 -7.09 -6.76
C LEU A 50 11.83 -6.59 -5.50
N ASP A 51 12.93 -5.87 -5.67
CA ASP A 51 13.68 -5.31 -4.55
C ASP A 51 12.94 -4.07 -4.00
N PRO A 52 12.45 -4.10 -2.74
CA PRO A 52 11.76 -2.95 -2.14
C PRO A 52 12.68 -1.75 -1.89
N ASP A 53 14.00 -1.94 -1.89
CA ASP A 53 14.96 -0.85 -1.74
C ASP A 53 15.21 -0.14 -3.09
N GLU A 54 14.93 -0.80 -4.22
CA GLU A 54 15.02 -0.21 -5.57
C GLU A 54 13.67 0.27 -6.12
N PHE A 55 12.56 -0.33 -5.70
CA PHE A 55 11.23 -0.02 -6.22
C PHE A 55 10.11 -0.36 -5.23
N GLN A 56 9.30 0.64 -4.90
CA GLN A 56 8.21 0.48 -3.93
C GLN A 56 6.83 0.56 -4.56
N GLY A 57 6.63 1.43 -5.54
CA GLY A 57 5.35 1.57 -6.21
C GLY A 57 5.40 2.52 -7.38
N PHE A 58 4.29 2.59 -8.11
CA PHE A 58 4.07 3.63 -9.11
C PHE A 58 2.58 3.89 -9.27
N ALA A 59 2.27 5.10 -9.75
CA ALA A 59 0.97 5.53 -10.18
C ALA A 59 1.00 5.82 -11.68
N LEU A 60 0.01 5.33 -12.41
CA LEU A 60 -0.26 5.67 -13.80
C LEU A 60 -1.58 6.45 -13.84
N ALA A 61 -1.47 7.75 -14.06
CA ALA A 61 -2.61 8.63 -14.26
C ALA A 61 -3.10 8.48 -15.71
N ASP A 62 -4.27 7.88 -15.86
CA ASP A 62 -4.94 7.70 -17.16
C ASP A 62 -6.44 8.02 -16.98
N GLU A 63 -7.05 8.62 -18.00
CA GLU A 63 -8.46 9.04 -17.95
C GLU A 63 -9.43 7.86 -17.87
N TYR A 64 -9.06 6.70 -18.44
CA TYR A 64 -9.91 5.53 -18.57
C TYR A 64 -9.52 4.41 -17.61
N ALA A 65 -8.23 4.27 -17.32
CA ALA A 65 -7.69 3.17 -16.54
C ALA A 65 -6.57 3.62 -15.57
N PRO A 66 -6.89 4.49 -14.59
CA PRO A 66 -5.92 4.89 -13.57
C PRO A 66 -5.46 3.66 -12.79
N LEU A 67 -4.15 3.49 -12.63
CA LEU A 67 -3.55 2.29 -12.05
C LEU A 67 -2.56 2.67 -10.95
N ILE A 68 -2.60 1.92 -9.85
CA ILE A 68 -1.56 1.92 -8.83
C ILE A 68 -0.95 0.53 -8.71
N PHE A 69 0.36 0.49 -8.70
CA PHE A 69 1.14 -0.68 -8.34
C PHE A 69 1.88 -0.46 -7.02
N VAL A 70 1.83 -1.46 -6.14
CA VAL A 70 2.61 -1.50 -4.90
C VAL A 70 3.43 -2.78 -4.85
N ASN A 71 4.72 -2.65 -4.57
CA ASN A 71 5.62 -3.77 -4.33
C ASN A 71 5.23 -4.47 -3.02
N SER A 72 4.73 -5.70 -3.13
CA SER A 72 4.28 -6.46 -1.96
C SER A 72 5.40 -7.23 -1.26
N ALA A 73 6.66 -7.04 -1.66
CA ALA A 73 7.82 -7.67 -1.04
C ALA A 73 8.22 -7.02 0.29
N ASP A 74 7.77 -5.78 0.55
CA ASP A 74 8.00 -5.08 1.81
C ASP A 74 6.94 -5.41 2.87
N PHE A 75 7.10 -4.93 4.11
CA PHE A 75 6.13 -5.12 5.18
C PHE A 75 4.79 -4.43 4.90
N LYS A 76 3.68 -4.96 5.44
CA LYS A 76 2.33 -4.40 5.23
C LYS A 76 2.19 -2.96 5.68
N ALA A 77 2.89 -2.57 6.74
CA ALA A 77 2.89 -1.20 7.23
C ALA A 77 3.61 -0.23 6.28
N ALA A 78 4.67 -0.69 5.59
CA ALA A 78 5.35 0.08 4.55
C ALA A 78 4.47 0.19 3.29
N GLN A 79 3.87 -0.93 2.87
CA GLN A 79 2.91 -0.97 1.74
C GLN A 79 1.75 0.04 1.91
N MET A 80 1.28 0.27 3.14
CA MET A 80 0.23 1.27 3.43
C MET A 80 0.67 2.69 3.04
N PHE A 81 1.88 3.09 3.44
CA PHE A 81 2.38 4.43 3.14
C PHE A 81 2.63 4.60 1.64
N THR A 82 3.30 3.64 1.02
CA THR A 82 3.51 3.63 -0.43
C THR A 82 2.19 3.74 -1.17
N PHE A 83 1.17 2.97 -0.77
CA PHE A 83 -0.13 3.02 -1.43
C PHE A 83 -0.81 4.39 -1.30
N ALA A 84 -0.80 4.99 -0.10
CA ALA A 84 -1.35 6.33 0.10
C ALA A 84 -0.58 7.41 -0.67
N HIS A 85 0.73 7.23 -0.84
CA HIS A 85 1.57 8.10 -1.64
C HIS A 85 1.23 8.01 -3.14
N GLU A 86 1.10 6.79 -3.69
CA GLU A 86 0.69 6.61 -5.09
C GLU A 86 -0.74 7.12 -5.35
N LEU A 87 -1.64 6.99 -4.36
CA LEU A 87 -2.95 7.62 -4.43
C LEU A 87 -2.83 9.13 -4.56
N ALA A 88 -1.94 9.77 -3.78
CA ALA A 88 -1.71 11.21 -3.88
C ALA A 88 -1.20 11.61 -5.28
N HIS A 89 -0.29 10.83 -5.89
CA HIS A 89 0.14 11.04 -7.28
C HIS A 89 -1.02 10.99 -8.27
N LEU A 90 -1.91 10.00 -8.16
CA LEU A 90 -3.10 9.93 -9.00
C LEU A 90 -4.02 11.15 -8.83
N PHE A 91 -4.23 11.64 -7.60
CA PHE A 91 -5.06 12.83 -7.35
C PHE A 91 -4.44 14.12 -7.89
N VAL A 92 -3.10 14.19 -8.00
CA VAL A 92 -2.39 15.29 -8.66
C VAL A 92 -2.48 15.16 -10.19
N GLY A 93 -2.77 13.96 -10.70
CA GLY A 93 -2.80 13.67 -12.14
C GLY A 93 -1.41 13.44 -12.73
N GLU A 94 -0.41 13.17 -11.89
CA GLU A 94 0.96 12.88 -12.33
C GLU A 94 1.20 11.36 -12.34
N THR A 95 1.82 10.88 -13.42
CA THR A 95 2.37 9.52 -13.49
C THR A 95 3.78 9.55 -12.94
N GLY A 96 4.09 8.67 -12.00
CA GLY A 96 5.37 8.66 -11.30
C GLY A 96 5.76 7.27 -10.83
N VAL A 97 7.07 7.01 -10.77
CA VAL A 97 7.65 5.80 -10.16
C VAL A 97 8.30 6.22 -8.85
N SER A 98 7.88 5.63 -7.74
CA SER A 98 8.42 6.00 -6.43
C SER A 98 9.58 5.10 -6.01
N ILE A 99 10.61 5.78 -5.50
CA ILE A 99 11.73 5.18 -4.77
C ILE A 99 11.81 5.96 -3.45
N PHE A 100 11.35 5.37 -2.34
CA PHE A 100 11.48 6.03 -1.05
C PHE A 100 12.91 5.92 -0.54
N GLN A 101 13.63 7.04 -0.58
CA GLN A 101 14.84 7.20 0.20
C GLN A 101 14.44 7.74 1.58
N ASN A 102 14.27 6.85 2.56
CA ASN A 102 13.79 7.10 3.94
C ASN A 102 14.54 8.21 4.73
N LEU A 103 15.58 8.80 4.15
CA LEU A 103 16.49 9.77 4.79
C LEU A 103 16.67 11.08 4.01
N GLN A 104 16.21 11.17 2.77
CA GLN A 104 16.47 12.35 1.93
C GLN A 104 15.19 13.16 1.71
N PRO A 105 15.28 14.50 1.73
CA PRO A 105 14.19 15.34 1.28
C PRO A 105 13.75 14.90 -0.12
N ALA A 106 12.45 14.74 -0.32
CA ALA A 106 11.93 14.36 -1.63
C ALA A 106 12.44 15.36 -2.71
N PRO A 107 13.02 14.86 -3.81
CA PRO A 107 13.82 15.68 -4.73
C PRO A 107 12.99 16.74 -5.44
N HIS A 108 11.70 16.48 -5.67
CA HIS A 108 10.79 17.33 -6.41
C HIS A 108 9.60 17.82 -5.56
N ALA A 109 8.98 18.93 -5.97
CA ALA A 109 7.85 19.52 -5.26
C ALA A 109 6.65 18.57 -5.20
N THR A 110 6.35 17.84 -6.29
CA THR A 110 5.32 16.81 -6.32
C THR A 110 5.57 15.73 -5.27
N GLU A 111 6.78 15.17 -5.22
CA GLU A 111 7.13 14.13 -4.25
C GLU A 111 6.94 14.58 -2.80
N ARG A 112 7.31 15.83 -2.48
CA ARG A 112 7.07 16.41 -1.15
C ARG A 112 5.58 16.57 -0.87
N PHE A 113 4.81 17.03 -1.85
CA PHE A 113 3.37 17.17 -1.74
C PHE A 113 2.68 15.82 -1.54
N CYS A 114 3.06 14.79 -2.30
CA CYS A 114 2.51 13.44 -2.19
C CYS A 114 2.87 12.82 -0.83
N ASN A 115 4.10 12.98 -0.35
CA ASN A 115 4.51 12.56 0.98
C ASN A 115 3.70 13.25 2.09
N GLN A 116 3.54 14.57 2.02
CA GLN A 116 2.74 15.32 2.99
C GLN A 116 1.26 14.91 2.95
N THR A 117 0.71 14.70 1.74
CA THR A 117 -0.67 14.26 1.55
C THR A 117 -0.89 12.86 2.11
N ALA A 118 0.02 11.92 1.85
CA ALA A 118 -0.04 10.56 2.41
C ALA A 118 0.05 10.58 3.94
N ALA A 119 0.98 11.37 4.49
CA ALA A 119 1.16 11.52 5.93
C ALA A 119 -0.08 12.12 6.61
N GLU A 120 -0.66 13.19 6.06
CA GLU A 120 -1.90 13.81 6.55
C GLU A 120 -3.14 12.91 6.38
N PHE A 121 -3.15 12.10 5.32
CA PHE A 121 -4.24 11.16 5.06
C PHE A 121 -4.24 9.99 6.03
N LEU A 122 -3.08 9.38 6.27
CA LEU A 122 -2.93 8.20 7.13
C LEU A 122 -2.86 8.56 8.60
N VAL A 123 -2.21 9.68 8.94
CA VAL A 123 -1.99 10.13 10.33
C VAL A 123 -2.38 11.61 10.43
N PRO A 124 -3.69 11.92 10.47
CA PRO A 124 -4.17 13.29 10.51
C PRO A 124 -3.59 14.08 11.68
N LYS A 125 -3.26 15.35 11.44
CA LYS A 125 -2.59 16.20 12.44
C LYS A 125 -3.39 16.28 13.75
N ASP A 126 -4.69 16.55 13.63
CA ASP A 126 -5.54 16.79 14.81
C ASP A 126 -5.73 15.51 15.63
N ASP A 127 -5.90 14.36 14.97
CA ASP A 127 -5.98 13.06 15.64
C ASP A 127 -4.69 12.68 16.34
N LEU A 128 -3.54 12.89 15.68
CA LEU A 128 -2.25 12.59 16.31
C LEU A 128 -2.01 13.49 17.51
N ASN A 129 -2.32 14.79 17.43
CA ASN A 129 -2.23 15.70 18.56
C ASN A 129 -3.12 15.25 19.74
N HIS A 130 -4.34 14.81 19.46
CA HIS A 130 -5.24 14.30 20.49
C HIS A 130 -4.72 12.99 21.11
N PHE A 131 -4.22 12.07 20.27
CA PHE A 131 -3.71 10.78 20.70
C PHE A 131 -2.31 10.85 21.35
N TRP A 132 -1.56 11.95 21.15
CA TRP A 132 -0.17 12.09 21.57
C TRP A 132 0.04 11.85 23.06
N HIS A 133 -0.87 12.36 23.90
CA HIS A 133 -0.78 12.18 25.34
C HIS A 133 -0.88 10.70 25.76
N THR A 134 -1.76 9.94 25.11
CA THR A 134 -1.89 8.50 25.30
C THR A 134 -0.66 7.77 24.80
N ALA A 135 -0.15 8.12 23.61
CA ALA A 135 1.04 7.52 23.04
C ALA A 135 2.27 7.70 23.94
N LYS A 136 2.46 8.90 24.52
CA LYS A 136 3.57 9.20 25.43
C LYS A 136 3.62 8.34 26.70
N GLN A 137 2.48 7.81 27.13
CA GLN A 137 2.40 6.96 28.32
C GLN A 137 2.68 5.48 28.00
N ALA A 138 2.68 5.11 26.72
CA ALA A 138 3.03 3.75 26.31
C ALA A 138 4.54 3.51 26.42
N ASN A 139 4.94 2.25 26.66
CA ASN A 139 6.35 1.84 26.65
C ASN A 139 7.04 2.16 25.32
N ASP A 140 6.31 2.00 24.21
CA ASP A 140 6.73 2.40 22.88
C ASP A 140 5.62 3.26 22.26
N ARG A 141 5.87 4.58 22.26
CA ARG A 141 4.92 5.57 21.74
C ARG A 141 4.70 5.45 20.24
N TYR A 142 5.76 5.12 19.48
CA TYR A 142 5.67 5.04 18.03
C TYR A 142 4.92 3.79 17.62
N GLN A 143 5.09 2.69 18.34
CA GLN A 143 4.28 1.50 18.15
C GLN A 143 2.82 1.70 18.58
N ALA A 144 2.55 2.51 19.61
CA ALA A 144 1.18 2.88 19.97
C ALA A 144 0.49 3.67 18.84
N ILE A 145 1.18 4.67 18.27
CA ILE A 145 0.72 5.44 17.11
C ILE A 145 0.55 4.53 15.88
N ALA A 146 1.53 3.70 15.57
CA ALA A 146 1.50 2.74 14.46
C ALA A 146 0.28 1.82 14.55
N ARG A 147 -0.07 1.34 15.74
CA ARG A 147 -1.26 0.51 15.98
C ARG A 147 -2.56 1.28 15.82
N HIS A 148 -2.61 2.54 16.23
CA HIS A 148 -3.81 3.37 16.14
C HIS A 148 -4.11 3.75 14.68
N PHE A 149 -3.10 4.18 13.94
CA PHE A 149 -3.25 4.67 12.55
C PHE A 149 -2.94 3.62 11.48
N LYS A 150 -2.53 2.41 11.86
CA LYS A 150 -2.17 1.29 10.95
C LYS A 150 -1.05 1.65 9.97
N VAL A 151 -0.07 2.39 10.45
CA VAL A 151 1.16 2.74 9.74
C VAL A 151 2.37 2.05 10.38
N SER A 152 3.57 2.21 9.82
CA SER A 152 4.79 1.71 10.45
C SER A 152 5.22 2.62 11.61
N SER A 153 6.01 2.10 12.54
CA SER A 153 6.62 2.91 13.61
C SER A 153 7.53 4.00 13.02
N LEU A 154 8.19 3.74 11.88
CA LEU A 154 8.95 4.74 11.14
C LEU A 154 8.08 5.90 10.65
N VAL A 155 6.94 5.61 10.03
CA VAL A 155 5.98 6.64 9.60
C VAL A 155 5.43 7.42 10.81
N ALA A 156 5.13 6.72 11.90
CA ALA A 156 4.67 7.35 13.14
C ALA A 156 5.71 8.33 13.72
N ALA A 157 6.98 7.92 13.82
CA ALA A 157 8.06 8.76 14.30
C ALA A 157 8.32 9.94 13.37
N ARG A 158 8.32 9.71 12.05
CA ARG A 158 8.48 10.77 11.05
C ARG A 158 7.37 11.80 11.13
N ARG A 159 6.13 11.34 11.30
CA ARG A 159 4.97 12.23 11.46
C ARG A 159 5.04 13.04 12.73
N ALA A 160 5.50 12.45 13.84
CA ALA A 160 5.71 13.18 15.09
C ALA A 160 6.76 14.30 14.91
N LEU A 161 7.83 14.03 14.17
CA LEU A 161 8.84 15.05 13.82
C LEU A 161 8.24 16.15 12.93
N ASP A 162 7.48 15.78 11.89
CA ASP A 162 6.86 16.75 10.97
C ASP A 162 5.82 17.68 11.66
N LEU A 163 5.34 17.31 12.85
CA LEU A 163 4.40 18.10 13.67
C LEU A 163 5.07 18.76 14.88
N ASP A 164 6.41 18.75 14.96
CA ASP A 164 7.20 19.30 16.07
C ASP A 164 6.84 18.70 17.45
N LEU A 165 6.32 17.46 17.47
CA LEU A 165 6.03 16.74 18.71
C LEU A 165 7.28 16.10 19.34
N ILE A 166 8.31 15.91 18.52
CA ILE A 166 9.66 15.48 18.88
C ILE A 166 10.67 16.33 18.11
N ASP A 167 11.90 16.39 18.60
CA ASP A 167 13.00 17.05 17.89
C ASP A 167 13.74 16.07 16.95
N GLN A 168 14.66 16.63 16.16
CA GLN A 168 15.47 15.86 15.22
C GLN A 168 16.33 14.82 15.95
N ASP A 169 16.88 15.16 17.11
CA ASP A 169 17.77 14.27 17.87
C ASP A 169 17.02 13.03 18.37
N GLU A 170 15.79 13.19 18.86
CA GLU A 170 14.91 12.08 19.25
C GLU A 170 14.55 11.20 18.05
N PHE A 171 14.23 11.80 16.90
CA PHE A 171 13.97 11.04 15.68
C PHE A 171 15.20 10.24 15.22
N PHE A 172 16.40 10.85 15.23
CA PHE A 172 17.64 10.16 14.84
C PHE A 172 17.96 8.98 15.76
N ARG A 173 17.79 9.12 17.08
CA ARG A 173 17.95 8.01 18.03
C ARG A 173 16.99 6.87 17.72
N PHE A 174 15.70 7.17 17.55
CA PHE A 174 14.71 6.17 17.16
C PHE A 174 15.08 5.48 15.84
N TYR A 175 15.52 6.23 14.83
CA TYR A 175 15.84 5.71 13.52
C TYR A 175 17.05 4.74 13.54
N GLN A 176 18.05 5.01 14.38
CA GLN A 176 19.17 4.10 14.59
C GLN A 176 18.71 2.78 15.19
N GLU A 177 17.93 2.83 16.27
CA GLU A 177 17.36 1.64 16.94
C GLU A 177 16.43 0.84 16.00
N TYR A 178 15.64 1.53 15.19
CA TYR A 178 14.75 0.94 14.20
C TYR A 178 15.52 0.14 13.13
N GLN A 179 16.60 0.70 12.58
CA GLN A 179 17.40 0.03 11.55
C GLN A 179 18.04 -1.27 12.06
N ASP A 180 18.58 -1.25 13.28
CA ASP A 180 19.19 -2.43 13.89
C ASP A 180 18.15 -3.55 14.06
N THR A 181 16.93 -3.19 14.49
CA THR A 181 15.83 -4.14 14.69
C THR A 181 15.32 -4.72 13.36
N GLU A 182 15.12 -3.88 12.35
CA GLU A 182 14.60 -4.28 11.03
C GLU A 182 15.60 -5.13 10.23
N TRP A 183 16.90 -4.84 10.34
CA TRP A 183 17.95 -5.64 9.73
C TRP A 183 17.93 -7.08 10.25
N HIS A 184 17.66 -7.25 11.56
CA HIS A 184 17.55 -8.58 12.19
C HIS A 184 16.24 -9.30 11.87
N SER A 185 15.11 -8.59 11.76
CA SER A 185 13.80 -9.18 11.43
C SER A 185 13.71 -9.70 9.99
N ARG A 186 14.24 -8.93 9.01
CA ARG A 186 14.25 -9.30 7.58
C ARG A 186 15.02 -10.61 7.30
N GLN A 187 15.96 -11.01 8.16
CA GLN A 187 16.69 -12.28 8.05
C GLN A 187 15.93 -13.49 8.60
N GLN A 188 14.98 -13.28 9.53
CA GLN A 188 14.23 -14.35 10.19
C GLN A 188 12.92 -14.70 9.49
N ASP A 189 12.32 -13.78 8.72
CA ASP A 189 11.07 -14.01 7.99
C ASP A 189 11.30 -14.80 6.67
N GLN A 190 11.75 -16.05 6.82
CA GLN A 190 11.61 -17.09 5.80
C GLN A 190 10.67 -18.19 6.30
N ALA A 191 9.36 -17.95 6.18
CA ALA A 191 8.33 -18.92 5.75
C ALA A 191 6.94 -18.60 6.32
N SER A 192 5.92 -18.56 5.47
CA SER A 192 4.98 -19.69 5.31
C SER A 192 4.03 -19.43 4.14
N GLY A 193 3.53 -20.51 3.53
CA GLY A 193 2.71 -20.46 2.31
C GLY A 193 1.43 -19.65 2.50
N GLY A 194 1.23 -18.63 1.67
CA GLY A 194 -0.02 -17.89 1.57
C GLY A 194 -1.09 -18.66 0.79
N ASP A 195 -2.35 -18.39 1.08
CA ASP A 195 -3.46 -18.87 0.25
C ASP A 195 -3.31 -18.31 -1.17
N PHE A 196 -3.20 -19.22 -2.15
CA PHE A 196 -2.97 -18.86 -3.55
C PHE A 196 -3.98 -17.82 -4.05
N TRP A 197 -5.27 -18.02 -3.76
CA TRP A 197 -6.34 -17.15 -4.24
C TRP A 197 -6.36 -15.79 -3.55
N ASN A 198 -6.02 -15.74 -2.26
CA ASN A 198 -5.81 -14.47 -1.58
C ASN A 198 -4.65 -13.71 -2.22
N THR A 199 -3.52 -14.36 -2.51
CA THR A 199 -2.42 -13.72 -3.24
C THR A 199 -2.85 -13.23 -4.62
N GLN A 200 -3.63 -14.02 -5.37
CA GLN A 200 -4.14 -13.60 -6.68
C GLN A 200 -5.09 -12.39 -6.60
N LYS A 201 -5.95 -12.30 -5.56
CA LYS A 201 -6.82 -11.14 -5.31
C LYS A 201 -6.02 -9.83 -5.24
N TRP A 202 -4.91 -9.87 -4.53
CA TRP A 202 -4.02 -8.70 -4.39
C TRP A 202 -3.23 -8.43 -5.67
N ARG A 203 -2.76 -9.46 -6.37
CA ARG A 203 -1.95 -9.31 -7.58
C ARG A 203 -2.73 -8.82 -8.79
N ILE A 204 -3.92 -9.37 -9.02
CA ILE A 204 -4.71 -9.06 -10.21
C ILE A 204 -5.60 -7.85 -9.94
N GLY A 205 -6.12 -7.70 -8.72
CA GLY A 205 -7.15 -6.69 -8.41
C GLY A 205 -8.55 -7.15 -8.87
N PRO A 206 -9.59 -7.03 -8.03
CA PRO A 206 -10.95 -7.41 -8.41
C PRO A 206 -11.46 -6.70 -9.67
N ARG A 207 -11.19 -5.40 -9.84
CA ARG A 207 -11.64 -4.63 -11.03
C ARG A 207 -11.03 -5.11 -12.32
N PHE A 208 -9.70 -5.23 -12.37
CA PHE A 208 -9.00 -5.68 -13.57
C PHE A 208 -9.39 -7.11 -13.93
N GLY A 209 -9.48 -8.01 -12.93
CA GLY A 209 -9.93 -9.38 -13.13
C GLY A 209 -11.35 -9.46 -13.69
N THR A 210 -12.27 -8.63 -13.20
CA THR A 210 -13.65 -8.54 -13.70
C THR A 210 -13.69 -8.02 -15.14
N ALA A 211 -12.91 -6.99 -15.45
CA ALA A 211 -12.82 -6.43 -16.81
C ALA A 211 -12.32 -7.48 -17.83
N ILE A 212 -11.27 -8.23 -17.47
CA ILE A 212 -10.75 -9.31 -18.32
C ILE A 212 -11.81 -10.39 -18.56
N ILE A 213 -12.49 -10.85 -17.50
CA ILE A 213 -13.47 -11.94 -17.64
C ILE A 213 -14.67 -11.49 -18.47
N ARG A 214 -15.15 -10.26 -18.30
CA ARG A 214 -16.21 -9.71 -19.14
C ARG A 214 -15.77 -9.64 -20.60
N ALA A 215 -14.58 -9.11 -20.88
CA ALA A 215 -14.06 -9.02 -22.25
C ALA A 215 -13.90 -10.39 -22.93
N VAL A 216 -13.47 -11.43 -22.19
CA VAL A 216 -13.42 -12.81 -22.71
C VAL A 216 -14.81 -13.35 -23.01
N LYS A 217 -15.76 -13.19 -22.07
CA LYS A 217 -17.15 -13.66 -22.24
C LYS A 217 -17.88 -12.95 -23.39
N GLU A 218 -17.54 -11.70 -23.65
CA GLU A 218 -18.08 -10.89 -24.75
C GLU A 218 -17.36 -11.14 -26.09
N GLY A 219 -16.33 -11.99 -26.12
CA GLY A 219 -15.54 -12.27 -27.31
C GLY A 219 -14.64 -11.12 -27.77
N ARG A 220 -14.43 -10.10 -26.92
CA ARG A 220 -13.55 -8.95 -27.20
C ARG A 220 -12.08 -9.20 -26.85
N LEU A 221 -11.80 -10.25 -26.08
CA LEU A 221 -10.45 -10.64 -25.67
C LEU A 221 -10.27 -12.15 -25.83
N LEU A 222 -9.16 -12.59 -26.42
CA LEU A 222 -8.87 -14.02 -26.55
C LEU A 222 -8.38 -14.60 -25.22
N TYR A 223 -8.66 -15.88 -24.98
CA TYR A 223 -8.15 -16.61 -23.81
C TYR A 223 -6.63 -16.53 -23.67
N ARG A 224 -5.89 -16.59 -24.78
CA ARG A 224 -4.43 -16.49 -24.77
C ARG A 224 -3.96 -15.14 -24.22
N GLU A 225 -4.67 -14.06 -24.56
CA GLU A 225 -4.36 -12.71 -24.09
C GLU A 225 -4.74 -12.57 -22.61
N ALA A 226 -5.92 -13.07 -22.23
CA ALA A 226 -6.35 -13.12 -20.83
C ALA A 226 -5.37 -13.89 -19.94
N TYR A 227 -4.80 -14.99 -20.44
CA TYR A 227 -3.76 -15.74 -19.73
C TYR A 227 -2.46 -14.96 -19.59
N SER A 228 -2.10 -14.17 -20.61
CA SER A 228 -0.91 -13.31 -20.55
C SER A 228 -1.10 -12.17 -19.54
N LEU A 229 -2.28 -11.54 -19.53
CA LEU A 229 -2.59 -10.42 -18.65
C LEU A 229 -2.73 -10.84 -17.19
N THR A 230 -3.36 -11.99 -16.93
CA THR A 230 -3.55 -12.48 -15.56
C THR A 230 -2.39 -13.31 -15.04
N GLY A 231 -1.59 -13.91 -15.93
CA GLY A 231 -0.62 -14.95 -15.60
C GLY A 231 -1.26 -16.29 -15.22
N LEU A 232 -2.59 -16.44 -15.29
CA LEU A 232 -3.32 -17.68 -14.98
C LEU A 232 -3.64 -18.44 -16.27
N LYS A 233 -3.75 -19.77 -16.22
CA LYS A 233 -4.00 -20.60 -17.41
C LYS A 233 -5.05 -21.67 -17.13
N GLY A 234 -5.79 -22.05 -18.19
CA GLY A 234 -6.75 -23.16 -18.18
C GLY A 234 -7.73 -23.08 -17.01
N ASP A 235 -7.92 -24.21 -16.32
CA ASP A 235 -8.80 -24.35 -15.16
C ASP A 235 -8.55 -23.30 -14.07
N THR A 236 -7.32 -22.84 -13.88
CA THR A 236 -7.02 -21.81 -12.88
C THR A 236 -7.60 -20.46 -13.29
N PHE A 237 -7.57 -20.11 -14.57
CA PHE A 237 -8.22 -18.89 -15.05
C PHE A 237 -9.75 -19.00 -14.92
N GLU A 238 -10.33 -20.15 -15.30
CA GLU A 238 -11.79 -20.38 -15.23
C GLU A 238 -12.35 -20.35 -13.80
N ARG A 239 -11.57 -20.79 -12.81
CA ARG A 239 -11.97 -20.76 -11.39
C ARG A 239 -11.82 -19.38 -10.76
N MET A 240 -11.11 -18.46 -11.42
CA MET A 240 -10.75 -17.13 -10.89
C MET A 240 -11.97 -16.35 -10.38
N PRO A 241 -13.07 -16.19 -11.13
CA PRO A 241 -14.18 -15.35 -10.67
C PRO A 241 -14.83 -15.88 -9.39
N LYS A 242 -15.07 -17.20 -9.34
CA LYS A 242 -15.69 -17.87 -8.19
C LYS A 242 -14.78 -17.83 -6.96
N LYS A 243 -13.48 -18.05 -7.12
CA LYS A 243 -12.51 -18.08 -6.01
C LYS A 243 -12.15 -16.68 -5.51
N MET A 244 -12.20 -15.68 -6.39
CA MET A 244 -11.94 -14.30 -6.03
C MET A 244 -13.18 -13.54 -5.54
N GLY A 245 -14.38 -14.11 -5.66
CA GLY A 245 -15.62 -13.48 -5.24
C GLY A 245 -16.03 -12.32 -6.17
N MET A 246 -15.67 -12.41 -7.45
CA MET A 246 -16.00 -11.40 -8.45
C MET A 246 -17.49 -11.48 -8.79
N LEU A 247 -18.17 -10.33 -8.80
CA LEU A 247 -19.52 -10.19 -9.31
C LEU A 247 -19.43 -9.95 -10.83
N LEU A 248 -19.84 -10.95 -11.62
CA LEU A 248 -19.79 -10.89 -13.08
C LEU A 248 -21.08 -10.35 -13.67
#